data_AF-A0A8H6RJR0-F1
#
_entry.id   AF-A0A8H6RJR0-F1
#
_cell.length_a   1.000
_cell.length_b   1.000
_cell.length_c   1.000
_cell.angle_alpha   90.00
_cell.angle_beta   90.00
_cell.angle_gamma   90.00
#
_symmetry.space_group_name_H-M   'P 1'
#
loop_
_entity.id
_entity.type
_entity.pdbx_description
1 polymer ?
#
loop_
_entity_poly.entity_id
_entity_poly.type
_entity_poly.pdbx_seq_one_letter_code
_entity_poly.pdbx_strand_id
1 'polypeptide(L)'
;MRSTILLSSLAAGISAKSILTTQPQHIFSNPEEPHNEGYRIPSVRESTAMARKIMHLTTIGDLVTVFPSQSSSSDVELQENRPADVAGTPIGLMEYYADCDPHSGNPILLAINIATPYKNYNQGSNISLSVRWWPDRKTTYSLFNDDEEIPTPHTPAALPRFSLHGHLEPVSRHGLQYRKIQACFLRSHPDSVFWQPGNDISHESEYVQLIVDHVYWFGGFGDRARIGWLPIETWRNLTMEEIIDAKLPGEKKAKSWWKQWL
;
A
#
# COMPACT_ATOMS: atom_id res chain seq x y z
N MET A 1 -14.73 81.42 -22.18
CA MET A 1 -14.55 81.64 -20.74
C MET A 1 -14.04 80.35 -20.13
N ARG A 2 -12.79 80.35 -19.66
CA ARG A 2 -12.14 79.20 -19.01
C ARG A 2 -12.55 79.20 -17.54
N SER A 3 -13.10 78.11 -17.04
CA SER A 3 -13.31 77.90 -15.61
C SER A 3 -12.65 76.57 -15.23
N THR A 4 -11.50 76.68 -14.57
CA THR A 4 -10.75 75.60 -13.96
C THR A 4 -11.45 75.16 -12.68
N ILE A 5 -11.84 73.88 -12.59
CA ILE A 5 -12.27 73.27 -11.33
C ILE A 5 -11.20 72.25 -10.94
N LEU A 6 -10.50 72.55 -9.84
CA LEU A 6 -9.64 71.62 -9.13
C LEU A 6 -10.53 70.66 -8.33
N LEU A 7 -10.43 69.37 -8.63
CA LEU A 7 -11.00 68.29 -7.83
C LEU A 7 -9.85 67.43 -7.31
N SER A 8 -9.52 67.64 -6.04
CA SER A 8 -8.70 66.77 -5.21
C SER A 8 -9.62 65.83 -4.44
N SER A 9 -9.50 64.52 -4.66
CA SER A 9 -10.15 63.52 -3.80
C SER A 9 -9.36 62.21 -3.77
N LEU A 10 -8.72 62.01 -2.60
CA LEU A 10 -8.21 60.83 -1.92
C LEU A 10 -8.11 59.50 -2.69
N ALA A 11 -6.87 59.02 -2.81
CA ALA A 11 -6.57 57.61 -3.03
C ALA A 11 -6.95 56.80 -1.77
N ALA A 12 -8.03 56.02 -1.85
CA ALA A 12 -8.33 55.00 -0.85
C ALA A 12 -7.35 53.83 -1.04
N GLY A 13 -6.32 53.78 -0.19
CA GLY A 13 -5.44 52.61 -0.09
C GLY A 13 -6.22 51.43 0.47
N ILE A 14 -6.60 50.49 -0.38
CA ILE A 14 -7.13 49.20 0.04
C ILE A 14 -5.91 48.40 0.57
N SER A 15 -5.68 48.49 1.88
CA SER A 15 -4.78 47.57 2.57
C SER A 15 -5.45 46.20 2.57
N ALA A 16 -5.06 45.34 1.63
CA ALA A 16 -5.36 43.92 1.68
C ALA A 16 -4.65 43.34 2.90
N LYS A 17 -5.33 43.32 4.05
CA LYS A 17 -4.90 42.49 5.18
C LYS A 17 -4.96 41.05 4.70
N SER A 18 -3.79 40.47 4.48
CA SER A 18 -3.63 39.03 4.29
C SER A 18 -4.32 38.33 5.45
N ILE A 19 -5.45 37.69 5.15
CA ILE A 19 -6.00 36.67 6.02
C ILE A 19 -4.94 35.59 6.03
N LEU A 20 -4.17 35.52 7.12
CA LEU A 20 -3.37 34.36 7.45
C LEU A 20 -4.35 33.18 7.51
N THR A 21 -4.48 32.47 6.40
CA THR A 21 -5.08 31.14 6.36
C THR A 21 -4.26 30.29 7.31
N THR A 22 -4.78 30.12 8.53
CA THR A 22 -4.41 29.02 9.41
C THR A 22 -4.53 27.75 8.59
N GLN A 23 -3.40 27.13 8.25
CA GLN A 23 -3.40 25.81 7.65
C GLN A 23 -4.21 24.88 8.56
N PRO A 24 -5.15 24.07 8.05
CA PRO A 24 -5.83 23.05 8.84
C PRO A 24 -4.83 21.90 9.08
N GLN A 25 -3.80 22.14 9.91
CA GLN A 25 -2.75 21.14 10.19
C GLN A 25 -3.24 19.99 11.07
N HIS A 26 -4.39 20.15 11.75
CA HIS A 26 -4.90 19.14 12.67
C HIS A 26 -5.68 17.99 12.01
N ILE A 27 -6.06 18.08 10.74
CA ILE A 27 -6.83 17.01 10.07
C ILE A 27 -5.91 15.90 9.52
N PHE A 28 -4.66 16.23 9.19
CA PHE A 28 -3.72 15.31 8.53
C PHE A 28 -2.51 14.90 9.38
N SER A 29 -2.36 15.46 10.57
CA SER A 29 -1.29 15.11 11.51
C SER A 29 -1.83 14.18 12.59
N ASN A 30 -1.05 13.14 12.93
CA ASN A 30 -1.33 12.34 14.12
C ASN A 30 -1.26 13.26 15.35
N PRO A 31 -2.23 13.20 16.29
CA PRO A 31 -2.19 14.05 17.48
C PRO A 31 -1.00 13.69 18.38
N GLU A 32 -0.48 14.70 19.09
CA GLU A 32 0.59 14.56 20.08
C GLU A 32 0.03 13.91 21.37
N GLU A 33 0.01 12.58 21.42
CA GLU A 33 -0.39 11.76 22.59
C GLU A 33 -1.81 12.02 23.16
N PRO A 34 -2.45 11.04 23.84
CA PRO A 34 -3.89 11.08 24.03
C PRO A 34 -4.31 11.98 25.20
N HIS A 35 -4.85 13.15 24.90
CA HIS A 35 -5.76 13.86 25.80
C HIS A 35 -7.19 13.30 25.66
N ASN A 36 -7.46 12.14 26.26
CA ASN A 36 -8.74 11.76 26.92
C ASN A 36 -8.75 10.26 27.28
N GLU A 37 -9.27 9.94 28.46
CA GLU A 37 -9.31 8.60 29.09
C GLU A 37 -10.21 7.56 28.39
N GLY A 38 -10.09 7.36 27.07
CA GLY A 38 -10.88 6.32 26.39
C GLY A 38 -10.35 5.81 25.05
N TYR A 39 -9.42 6.52 24.39
CA TYR A 39 -8.98 6.15 23.04
C TYR A 39 -7.47 6.26 22.86
N ARG A 40 -6.84 5.17 22.39
CA ARG A 40 -5.40 5.06 22.12
C ARG A 40 -5.16 4.91 20.63
N ILE A 41 -4.42 5.83 20.04
CA ILE A 41 -3.92 5.69 18.66
C ILE A 41 -2.75 4.69 18.67
N PRO A 42 -2.71 3.72 17.73
CA PRO A 42 -1.59 2.81 17.61
C PRO A 42 -0.26 3.56 17.44
N SER A 43 0.74 3.13 18.20
CA SER A 43 2.13 3.54 18.02
C SER A 43 2.63 3.19 16.61
N VAL A 44 3.78 3.76 16.23
CA VAL A 44 4.44 3.42 14.97
C VAL A 44 4.68 1.92 14.89
N ARG A 45 5.22 1.31 15.96
CA ARG A 45 5.57 -0.10 16.01
C ARG A 45 4.34 -1.02 15.91
N GLU A 46 3.26 -0.68 16.62
CA GLU A 46 1.97 -1.40 16.49
C GLU A 46 1.39 -1.28 15.08
N SER A 47 1.48 -0.10 14.46
CA SER A 47 1.02 0.12 13.08
C SER A 47 1.82 -0.69 12.07
N THR A 48 3.14 -0.76 12.26
CA THR A 48 4.02 -1.61 11.46
C THR A 48 3.67 -3.09 11.64
N ALA A 49 3.45 -3.56 12.88
CA ALA A 49 3.07 -4.94 13.14
C ALA A 49 1.73 -5.31 12.49
N MET A 50 0.74 -4.40 12.56
CA MET A 50 -0.53 -4.55 11.84
C MET A 50 -0.31 -4.66 10.33
N ALA A 51 0.51 -3.80 9.72
CA ALA A 51 0.82 -3.85 8.29
C ALA A 51 1.46 -5.18 7.89
N ARG A 52 2.44 -5.66 8.66
CA ARG A 52 3.07 -6.97 8.47
C ARG A 52 2.07 -8.12 8.57
N LYS A 53 1.16 -8.06 9.54
CA LYS A 53 0.10 -9.06 9.70
C LYS A 53 -0.86 -9.07 8.51
N ILE A 54 -1.29 -7.90 8.05
CA ILE A 54 -2.16 -7.78 6.85
C ILE A 54 -1.45 -8.33 5.61
N MET A 55 -0.16 -8.02 5.44
CA MET A 55 0.66 -8.55 4.36
C MET A 55 0.60 -10.08 4.34
N HIS A 56 0.83 -10.71 5.51
CA HIS A 56 0.79 -12.15 5.67
C HIS A 56 -0.59 -12.77 5.37
N LEU A 57 -1.68 -12.09 5.75
CA LEU A 57 -3.04 -12.65 5.68
C LEU A 57 -3.73 -12.49 4.31
N THR A 58 -3.37 -11.47 3.53
CA THR A 58 -4.17 -11.08 2.34
C THR A 58 -3.63 -11.59 1.00
N THR A 59 -2.31 -11.78 0.89
CA THR A 59 -1.57 -12.40 -0.24
C THR A 59 -1.90 -11.90 -1.67
N ILE A 60 -2.71 -10.86 -1.79
CA ILE A 60 -3.11 -10.21 -3.05
C ILE A 60 -3.03 -8.71 -2.83
N GLY A 61 -2.40 -8.01 -3.77
CA GLY A 61 -2.29 -6.55 -3.75
C GLY A 61 -2.23 -5.98 -5.15
N ASP A 62 -2.24 -4.66 -5.26
CA ASP A 62 -2.18 -3.97 -6.54
C ASP A 62 -0.76 -3.42 -6.74
N LEU A 63 -0.04 -3.89 -7.77
CA LEU A 63 1.21 -3.27 -8.21
C LEU A 63 0.88 -2.03 -9.02
N VAL A 64 1.47 -0.91 -8.61
CA VAL A 64 1.34 0.38 -9.27
C VAL A 64 2.67 0.76 -9.90
N THR A 65 2.65 1.00 -11.21
CA THR A 65 3.78 1.50 -12.00
C THR A 65 3.31 2.59 -12.95
N VAL A 66 4.25 3.27 -13.60
CA VAL A 66 3.99 4.36 -14.53
C VAL A 66 4.37 3.91 -15.93
N PHE A 67 3.54 4.22 -16.92
CA PHE A 67 3.91 4.00 -18.30
C PHE A 67 5.13 4.86 -18.65
N PRO A 68 6.21 4.27 -19.17
CA PRO A 68 7.39 5.04 -19.53
C PRO A 68 7.04 6.07 -20.60
N SER A 69 7.75 7.20 -20.57
CA SER A 69 7.71 8.16 -21.68
C SER A 69 8.22 7.49 -22.94
N GLN A 70 7.67 7.81 -24.12
CA GLN A 70 8.12 7.21 -25.39
C GLN A 70 9.63 7.41 -25.56
N SER A 71 10.41 6.37 -25.31
CA SER A 71 11.81 6.30 -25.69
C SER A 71 11.89 5.86 -27.14
N SER A 72 12.73 6.53 -27.92
CA SER A 72 12.99 6.28 -29.33
C SER A 72 13.72 4.95 -29.62
N SER A 73 13.44 3.89 -28.86
CA SER A 73 14.01 2.56 -29.06
C SER A 73 13.03 1.71 -29.85
N SER A 74 13.44 1.41 -31.08
CA SER A 74 12.80 0.52 -32.05
C SER A 74 12.83 -0.95 -31.61
N ASP A 75 12.41 -1.27 -30.39
CA ASP A 75 12.30 -2.64 -29.92
C ASP A 75 10.89 -3.15 -30.22
N VAL A 76 10.77 -3.65 -31.44
CA VAL A 76 9.56 -4.17 -32.10
C VAL A 76 8.92 -5.37 -31.35
N GLU A 77 9.56 -5.91 -30.30
CA GLU A 77 9.11 -7.12 -29.61
C GLU A 77 8.22 -6.89 -28.38
N LEU A 78 8.06 -5.66 -27.86
CA LEU A 78 7.32 -5.43 -26.60
C LEU A 78 6.14 -4.45 -26.70
N GLN A 79 5.72 -4.10 -27.91
CA GLN A 79 4.64 -3.14 -28.12
C GLN A 79 3.26 -3.78 -27.89
N GLU A 80 2.88 -3.86 -26.62
CA GLU A 80 1.48 -3.68 -26.23
C GLU A 80 0.93 -2.48 -27.02
N ASN A 81 -0.24 -2.64 -27.65
CA ASN A 81 -0.87 -1.57 -28.45
C ASN A 81 -1.36 -0.45 -27.54
N ARG A 82 -0.42 0.35 -27.01
CA ARG A 82 -0.64 1.38 -26.00
C ARG A 82 -1.07 2.67 -26.67
N PRO A 83 -2.18 3.29 -26.23
CA PRO A 83 -2.51 4.65 -26.61
C PRO A 83 -1.37 5.62 -26.29
N ALA A 84 -1.05 6.54 -27.20
CA ALA A 84 0.10 7.44 -27.02
C ALA A 84 -0.06 8.40 -25.82
N ASP A 85 -1.30 8.67 -25.41
CA ASP A 85 -1.69 9.59 -24.34
C ASP A 85 -1.59 9.00 -22.93
N VAL A 86 -1.32 7.70 -22.78
CA VAL A 86 -1.11 7.09 -21.45
C VAL A 86 0.32 7.22 -20.93
N ALA A 87 1.26 7.71 -21.73
CA ALA A 87 2.65 7.92 -21.30
C ALA A 87 2.73 8.81 -20.05
N GLY A 88 3.49 8.37 -19.03
CA GLY A 88 3.61 9.08 -17.76
C GLY A 88 2.41 8.91 -16.81
N THR A 89 1.35 8.21 -17.20
CA THR A 89 0.21 7.91 -16.32
C THR A 89 0.44 6.62 -15.53
N PRO A 90 -0.06 6.53 -14.28
CA PRO A 90 0.05 5.31 -13.48
C PRO A 90 -0.98 4.26 -13.91
N ILE A 91 -0.63 2.99 -13.76
CA ILE A 91 -1.54 1.85 -13.82
C ILE A 91 -1.37 1.01 -12.57
N GLY A 92 -2.49 0.58 -11.98
CA GLY A 92 -2.52 -0.38 -10.89
C GLY A 92 -3.17 -1.67 -11.35
N LEU A 93 -2.47 -2.81 -11.27
CA LEU A 93 -3.04 -4.14 -11.54
C LEU A 93 -2.86 -5.05 -10.32
N MET A 94 -3.84 -5.91 -10.09
CA MET A 94 -3.79 -6.91 -9.04
C MET A 94 -2.73 -7.96 -9.38
N GLU A 95 -1.88 -8.29 -8.42
CA GLU A 95 -0.83 -9.30 -8.52
C GLU A 95 -0.82 -10.20 -7.28
N TYR A 96 -0.35 -11.44 -7.46
CA TYR A 96 -0.19 -12.39 -6.36
C TYR A 96 1.16 -12.19 -5.69
N TYR A 97 1.13 -12.16 -4.36
CA TYR A 97 2.35 -12.22 -3.56
C TYR A 97 2.19 -13.21 -2.41
N ALA A 98 3.30 -13.61 -1.80
CA ALA A 98 3.30 -14.43 -0.61
C ALA A 98 4.40 -14.00 0.35
N ASP A 99 4.09 -14.01 1.65
CA ASP A 99 5.04 -13.72 2.73
C ASP A 99 5.86 -14.98 3.08
N CYS A 100 6.65 -15.45 2.11
CA CYS A 100 7.45 -16.67 2.25
C CYS A 100 8.78 -16.49 2.98
N ASP A 101 9.10 -15.25 3.33
CA ASP A 101 10.23 -14.89 4.18
C ASP A 101 9.75 -13.84 5.20
N PRO A 102 8.96 -14.27 6.19
CA PRO A 102 8.33 -13.36 7.14
C PRO A 102 9.34 -12.69 8.08
N HIS A 103 10.63 -13.01 8.03
CA HIS A 103 11.64 -12.26 8.80
C HIS A 103 12.15 -11.03 8.05
N SER A 104 12.27 -11.08 6.72
CA SER A 104 12.76 -9.93 5.95
C SER A 104 11.71 -8.83 5.80
N GLY A 105 10.42 -9.18 5.85
CA GLY A 105 9.34 -8.26 5.53
C GLY A 105 9.30 -7.88 4.05
N ASN A 106 9.92 -8.68 3.18
CA ASN A 106 9.93 -8.48 1.75
C ASN A 106 9.08 -9.56 1.08
N PRO A 107 7.90 -9.22 0.54
CA PRO A 107 7.02 -10.21 -0.07
C PRO A 107 7.64 -10.76 -1.36
N ILE A 108 7.36 -12.04 -1.63
CA ILE A 108 7.70 -12.68 -2.89
C ILE A 108 6.53 -12.52 -3.84
N LEU A 109 6.78 -12.03 -5.04
CA LEU A 109 5.83 -11.92 -6.14
C LEU A 109 6.08 -13.06 -7.12
N LEU A 110 5.02 -13.52 -7.77
CA LEU A 110 5.13 -14.32 -8.97
C LEU A 110 5.00 -13.37 -10.18
N ALA A 111 6.13 -12.94 -10.71
CA ALA A 111 6.16 -12.04 -11.84
C ALA A 111 5.82 -12.77 -13.12
N ILE A 112 4.81 -12.31 -13.83
CA ILE A 112 4.45 -12.79 -15.16
C ILE A 112 4.82 -11.70 -16.16
N ASN A 113 5.83 -11.95 -17.00
CA ASN A 113 6.46 -10.92 -17.85
C ASN A 113 5.50 -10.26 -18.86
N ILE A 114 4.34 -10.87 -19.13
CA ILE A 114 3.31 -10.27 -19.97
C ILE A 114 2.57 -9.11 -19.29
N ALA A 115 2.51 -9.08 -17.95
CA ALA A 115 1.73 -8.09 -17.23
C ALA A 115 2.40 -6.71 -17.25
N THR A 116 1.58 -5.68 -17.43
CA THR A 116 2.02 -4.29 -17.64
C THR A 116 2.88 -3.75 -16.49
N PRO A 117 2.62 -4.04 -15.19
CA PRO A 117 3.49 -3.61 -14.11
C PRO A 117 4.95 -4.02 -14.29
N TYR A 118 5.21 -5.28 -14.62
CA TYR A 118 6.57 -5.78 -14.83
C TYR A 118 7.22 -5.21 -16.09
N LYS A 119 6.46 -5.05 -17.18
CA LYS A 119 6.95 -4.37 -18.40
C LYS A 119 7.37 -2.93 -18.12
N ASN A 120 6.55 -2.17 -17.40
CA ASN A 120 6.85 -0.80 -17.02
C ASN A 120 8.08 -0.72 -16.10
N TYR A 121 8.16 -1.62 -15.10
CA TYR A 121 9.31 -1.69 -14.19
C TYR A 121 10.61 -1.98 -14.95
N ASN A 122 10.60 -2.94 -15.87
CA ASN A 122 11.76 -3.28 -16.71
C ASN A 122 12.16 -2.13 -17.66
N GLN A 123 11.25 -1.19 -17.93
CA GLN A 123 11.50 0.03 -18.70
C GLN A 123 11.88 1.24 -17.81
N GLY A 124 12.20 1.00 -16.53
CA GLY A 124 12.70 2.01 -15.60
C GLY A 124 11.63 2.71 -14.77
N SER A 125 10.39 2.22 -14.76
CA SER A 125 9.37 2.72 -13.81
C SER A 125 9.71 2.31 -12.39
N ASN A 126 9.46 3.20 -11.43
CA ASN A 126 9.32 2.81 -10.03
C ASN A 126 8.11 1.87 -9.85
N ILE A 127 8.12 1.11 -8.75
CA ILE A 127 7.05 0.19 -8.40
C ILE A 127 6.64 0.33 -6.95
N SER A 128 5.35 0.16 -6.70
CA SER A 128 4.81 0.03 -5.34
C SER A 128 3.72 -1.02 -5.28
N LEU A 129 3.62 -1.72 -4.14
CA LEU A 129 2.58 -2.70 -3.86
C LEU A 129 1.60 -2.11 -2.85
N SER A 130 0.35 -1.87 -3.29
CA SER A 130 -0.75 -1.44 -2.44
C SER A 130 -1.50 -2.66 -1.90
N VAL A 131 -1.66 -2.72 -0.58
CA VAL A 131 -2.33 -3.81 0.13
C VAL A 131 -3.43 -3.24 1.02
N ARG A 132 -4.59 -3.90 1.05
CA ARG A 132 -5.73 -3.48 1.88
C ARG A 132 -6.19 -4.61 2.80
N TRP A 133 -6.57 -4.24 4.01
CA TRP A 133 -7.25 -5.14 4.92
C TRP A 133 -8.75 -5.16 4.66
N TRP A 134 -9.28 -6.33 4.32
CA TRP A 134 -10.72 -6.53 4.17
C TRP A 134 -11.12 -7.97 4.56
N PRO A 135 -11.38 -8.24 5.85
CA PRO A 135 -11.63 -9.59 6.34
C PRO A 135 -13.02 -10.14 5.98
N ASP A 136 -14.05 -9.31 5.92
CA ASP A 136 -15.42 -9.73 5.58
C ASP A 136 -15.96 -8.89 4.41
N ARG A 137 -16.06 -9.48 3.22
CA ARG A 137 -16.53 -8.86 1.96
C ARG A 137 -18.03 -8.55 1.95
N LYS A 138 -18.52 -7.92 3.00
CA LYS A 138 -19.89 -7.40 3.08
C LYS A 138 -19.87 -5.92 2.78
N THR A 139 -20.94 -5.42 2.18
CA THR A 139 -21.17 -3.99 1.92
C THR A 139 -22.35 -3.45 2.73
N THR A 140 -23.03 -4.32 3.47
CA THR A 140 -24.21 -4.04 4.30
C THR A 140 -23.92 -4.46 5.74
N TYR A 141 -24.12 -3.53 6.68
CA TYR A 141 -23.85 -3.74 8.09
C TYR A 141 -25.10 -3.42 8.92
N SER A 142 -25.37 -4.23 9.94
CA SER A 142 -26.49 -4.00 10.86
C SER A 142 -26.15 -2.82 11.77
N LEU A 143 -27.03 -1.81 11.83
CA LEU A 143 -26.92 -0.68 12.75
C LEU A 143 -27.23 -1.06 14.22
N PHE A 144 -27.62 -2.31 14.48
CA PHE A 144 -28.21 -2.74 15.75
C PHE A 144 -27.45 -3.89 16.44
N ASN A 145 -26.30 -4.32 15.92
CA ASN A 145 -25.49 -5.35 16.57
C ASN A 145 -24.33 -4.70 17.33
N ASP A 146 -24.42 -4.72 18.66
CA ASP A 146 -23.50 -4.07 19.61
C ASP A 146 -22.31 -4.97 20.01
N ASP A 147 -22.15 -6.15 19.38
CA ASP A 147 -21.20 -7.19 19.80
C ASP A 147 -19.75 -6.96 19.31
N GLU A 148 -19.44 -5.88 18.57
CA GLU A 148 -18.09 -5.63 18.07
C GLU A 148 -17.42 -4.42 18.75
N GLU A 149 -16.22 -4.67 19.29
CA GLU A 149 -15.35 -3.79 20.11
C GLU A 149 -14.95 -2.47 19.41
N ILE A 150 -15.41 -2.20 18.18
CA ILE A 150 -15.12 -0.98 17.43
C ILE A 150 -16.37 -0.48 16.70
N PRO A 151 -17.00 0.64 17.13
CA PRO A 151 -18.17 1.23 16.47
C PRO A 151 -17.78 2.07 15.24
N THR A 152 -16.82 1.60 14.44
CA THR A 152 -16.50 2.21 13.15
C THR A 152 -17.42 1.64 12.09
N PRO A 153 -17.97 2.45 11.16
CA PRO A 153 -18.63 1.89 9.99
C PRO A 153 -17.65 0.93 9.34
N HIS A 154 -17.97 -0.36 9.28
CA HIS A 154 -17.15 -1.40 8.65
C HIS A 154 -16.98 -1.19 7.14
N THR A 155 -17.16 0.03 6.64
CA THR A 155 -16.85 0.38 5.28
C THR A 155 -15.38 0.07 5.02
N PRO A 156 -15.07 -0.55 3.90
CA PRO A 156 -13.70 -0.88 3.55
C PRO A 156 -12.75 0.30 3.44
N ALA A 157 -13.29 1.49 3.15
CA ALA A 157 -12.51 2.71 3.09
C ALA A 157 -11.99 3.15 4.46
N ALA A 158 -12.66 2.71 5.55
CA ALA A 158 -12.28 2.96 6.93
C ALA A 158 -11.34 1.88 7.51
N LEU A 159 -11.09 0.79 6.78
CA LEU A 159 -10.18 -0.26 7.21
C LEU A 159 -8.72 0.06 6.83
N PRO A 160 -7.74 -0.52 7.55
CA PRO A 160 -6.35 -0.29 7.26
C PRO A 160 -5.92 -0.69 5.84
N ARG A 161 -5.01 0.10 5.27
CA ARG A 161 -4.35 -0.16 3.98
C ARG A 161 -2.96 0.47 4.00
N PHE A 162 -2.05 -0.06 3.19
CA PHE A 162 -0.69 0.44 3.13
C PHE A 162 -0.09 0.25 1.74
N SER A 163 0.95 1.02 1.45
CA SER A 163 1.72 0.93 0.22
C SER A 163 3.18 0.64 0.55
N LEU A 164 3.73 -0.41 -0.04
CA LEU A 164 5.14 -0.75 0.00
C LEU A 164 5.82 -0.19 -1.25
N HIS A 165 6.87 0.59 -1.08
CA HIS A 165 7.66 1.12 -2.18
C HIS A 165 9.05 0.51 -2.13
N GLY A 166 9.59 0.18 -3.30
CA GLY A 166 10.95 -0.36 -3.39
C GLY A 166 11.27 -0.88 -4.78
N HIS A 167 12.03 -1.97 -4.83
CA HIS A 167 12.56 -2.53 -6.07
C HIS A 167 12.45 -4.05 -6.09
N LEU A 168 12.40 -4.62 -7.29
CA LEU A 168 12.32 -6.06 -7.51
C LEU A 168 13.71 -6.65 -7.70
N GLU A 169 14.01 -7.71 -6.96
CA GLU A 169 15.20 -8.54 -7.13
C GLU A 169 14.81 -9.99 -7.49
N PRO A 170 15.42 -10.60 -8.50
CA PRO A 170 15.18 -12.01 -8.83
C PRO A 170 15.55 -12.93 -7.68
N VAL A 171 14.69 -13.90 -7.38
CA VAL A 171 15.00 -14.90 -6.35
C VAL A 171 15.99 -15.92 -6.92
N SER A 172 17.19 -15.98 -6.35
CA SER A 172 18.22 -16.94 -6.78
C SER A 172 17.75 -18.39 -6.67
N ARG A 173 18.28 -19.28 -7.52
CA ARG A 173 17.99 -20.72 -7.47
C ARG A 173 18.23 -21.34 -6.09
N HIS A 174 19.28 -20.88 -5.40
CA HIS A 174 19.54 -21.28 -4.01
C HIS A 174 18.42 -20.81 -3.08
N GLY A 175 17.97 -19.56 -3.21
CA GLY A 175 16.86 -19.00 -2.44
C GLY A 175 15.57 -19.79 -2.63
N LEU A 176 15.25 -20.21 -3.87
CA LEU A 176 14.08 -21.02 -4.18
C LEU A 176 14.07 -22.36 -3.43
N GLN A 177 15.20 -23.06 -3.44
CA GLN A 177 15.33 -24.38 -2.83
C GLN A 177 15.41 -24.29 -1.30
N TYR A 178 16.28 -23.42 -0.79
CA TYR A 178 16.54 -23.30 0.65
C TYR A 178 15.32 -22.79 1.43
N ARG A 179 14.65 -21.75 0.91
CA ARG A 179 13.45 -21.18 1.54
C ARG A 179 12.15 -21.88 1.14
N LYS A 180 12.22 -22.92 0.30
CA LYS A 180 11.05 -23.64 -0.24
C LYS A 180 9.98 -22.69 -0.80
N ILE A 181 10.42 -21.64 -1.51
CA ILE A 181 9.56 -20.53 -1.96
C ILE A 181 8.36 -21.04 -2.76
N GLN A 182 8.59 -21.97 -3.69
CA GLN A 182 7.52 -22.53 -4.51
C GLN A 182 6.43 -23.21 -3.68
N ALA A 183 6.81 -24.01 -2.68
CA ALA A 183 5.86 -24.70 -1.81
C ALA A 183 5.07 -23.71 -0.93
N CYS A 184 5.74 -22.67 -0.42
CA CYS A 184 5.07 -21.61 0.33
C CYS A 184 4.10 -20.80 -0.55
N PHE A 185 4.51 -20.47 -1.78
CA PHE A 185 3.68 -19.70 -2.70
C PHE A 185 2.44 -20.50 -3.12
N LEU A 186 2.59 -21.77 -3.50
CA LEU A 186 1.47 -22.67 -3.81
C LEU A 186 0.51 -22.89 -2.63
N ARG A 187 1.00 -22.76 -1.40
CA ARG A 187 0.14 -22.83 -0.22
C ARG A 187 -0.72 -21.58 -0.05
N SER A 188 -0.21 -20.42 -0.46
CA SER A 188 -0.94 -19.15 -0.45
C SER A 188 -1.89 -19.05 -1.66
N HIS A 189 -1.46 -19.56 -2.80
CA HIS A 189 -2.15 -19.52 -4.08
C HIS A 189 -2.13 -20.90 -4.76
N PRO A 190 -2.98 -21.87 -4.35
CA PRO A 190 -2.99 -23.21 -4.94
C PRO A 190 -3.41 -23.24 -6.41
N ASP A 191 -4.21 -22.26 -6.82
CA ASP A 191 -4.59 -21.99 -8.21
C ASP A 191 -3.36 -21.63 -9.08
N SER A 192 -2.25 -21.26 -8.44
CA SER A 192 -1.03 -20.84 -9.12
C SER A 192 -0.22 -21.92 -9.78
N VAL A 193 -0.66 -23.18 -9.70
CA VAL A 193 0.08 -24.35 -10.18
C VAL A 193 0.39 -24.30 -11.68
N PHE A 194 -0.50 -23.73 -12.49
CA PHE A 194 -0.33 -23.71 -13.94
C PHE A 194 0.56 -22.59 -14.45
N TRP A 195 0.84 -21.57 -13.63
CA TRP A 195 1.66 -20.42 -14.01
C TRP A 195 2.94 -20.31 -13.20
N GLN A 196 3.44 -21.45 -12.70
CA GLN A 196 4.73 -21.49 -12.01
C GLN A 196 5.90 -21.39 -13.00
N PRO A 197 7.06 -20.85 -12.56
CA PRO A 197 8.26 -20.81 -13.39
C PRO A 197 8.66 -22.19 -13.89
N GLY A 198 8.94 -22.29 -15.19
CA GLY A 198 9.33 -23.54 -15.86
C GLY A 198 8.17 -24.44 -16.27
N ASN A 199 6.92 -23.97 -16.22
CA ASN A 199 5.79 -24.63 -16.88
C ASN A 199 5.64 -24.13 -18.31
N ASP A 200 5.48 -25.03 -19.27
CA ASP A 200 5.36 -24.71 -20.71
C ASP A 200 3.96 -24.19 -21.11
N ILE A 201 3.00 -24.21 -20.18
CA ILE A 201 1.59 -23.88 -20.45
C ILE A 201 1.32 -22.37 -20.31
N SER A 202 2.12 -21.66 -19.53
CA SER A 202 1.90 -20.24 -19.21
C SER A 202 2.88 -19.31 -19.91
N HIS A 203 2.59 -18.01 -19.90
CA HIS A 203 3.60 -17.00 -20.16
C HIS A 203 4.80 -17.17 -19.22
N GLU A 204 5.96 -16.69 -19.67
CA GLU A 204 7.19 -16.72 -18.86
C GLU A 204 6.95 -16.02 -17.52
N SER A 205 7.24 -16.74 -16.44
CA SER A 205 7.08 -16.29 -15.08
C SER A 205 8.32 -16.57 -14.25
N GLU A 206 8.61 -15.71 -13.29
CA GLU A 206 9.70 -15.87 -12.34
C GLU A 206 9.29 -15.43 -10.92
N TYR A 207 10.00 -15.92 -9.91
CA TYR A 207 9.84 -15.40 -8.56
C TYR A 207 10.76 -14.20 -8.36
N VAL A 208 10.18 -13.07 -7.97
CA VAL A 208 10.92 -11.87 -7.60
C VAL A 208 10.58 -11.48 -6.19
N GLN A 209 11.54 -10.91 -5.47
CA GLN A 209 11.34 -10.37 -4.14
C GLN A 209 11.20 -8.86 -4.25
N LEU A 210 10.14 -8.30 -3.67
CA LEU A 210 10.01 -6.85 -3.50
C LEU A 210 10.81 -6.44 -2.27
N ILE A 211 11.99 -5.88 -2.49
CA ILE A 211 12.80 -5.29 -1.43
C ILE A 211 12.14 -3.99 -1.01
N VAL A 212 11.62 -3.96 0.22
CA VAL A 212 10.89 -2.81 0.74
C VAL A 212 11.87 -1.74 1.21
N ASP A 213 11.71 -0.54 0.66
CA ASP A 213 12.50 0.65 1.00
C ASP A 213 11.68 1.65 1.82
N HIS A 214 10.40 1.81 1.49
CA HIS A 214 9.49 2.70 2.21
C HIS A 214 8.11 2.08 2.42
N VAL A 215 7.47 2.44 3.53
CA VAL A 215 6.14 1.95 3.90
C VAL A 215 5.25 3.14 4.21
N TYR A 216 4.18 3.30 3.46
CA TYR A 216 3.13 4.27 3.75
C TYR A 216 1.93 3.57 4.37
N TRP A 217 1.50 4.01 5.54
CA TRP A 217 0.40 3.41 6.30
C TRP A 217 -0.82 4.32 6.37
N PHE A 218 -1.99 3.74 6.17
CA PHE A 218 -3.28 4.37 6.38
C PHE A 218 -4.13 3.46 7.26
N GLY A 219 -4.21 3.73 8.57
CA GLY A 219 -4.85 2.83 9.52
C GLY A 219 -6.38 2.85 9.54
N GLY A 220 -7.01 3.81 8.86
CA GLY A 220 -8.47 3.98 8.87
C GLY A 220 -8.88 5.44 9.01
N PHE A 221 -10.17 5.69 9.26
CA PHE A 221 -10.72 7.04 9.41
C PHE A 221 -10.82 7.50 10.86
N GLY A 222 -10.88 8.82 11.04
CA GLY A 222 -11.10 9.48 12.32
C GLY A 222 -9.81 9.77 13.10
N ASP A 223 -9.98 10.11 14.37
CA ASP A 223 -8.94 10.42 15.35
C ASP A 223 -8.38 9.16 16.05
N ARG A 224 -8.61 7.98 15.48
CA ARG A 224 -8.36 6.68 16.12
C ARG A 224 -7.26 5.86 15.45
N ALA A 225 -6.83 6.26 14.26
CA ALA A 225 -5.90 5.51 13.44
C ALA A 225 -4.69 6.37 13.09
N ARG A 226 -3.51 5.74 13.07
CA ARG A 226 -2.30 6.36 12.54
C ARG A 226 -2.38 6.45 11.03
N ILE A 227 -1.96 7.58 10.48
CA ILE A 227 -1.70 7.76 9.05
C ILE A 227 -0.29 8.32 8.89
N GLY A 228 0.45 7.82 7.90
CA GLY A 228 1.76 8.37 7.52
C GLY A 228 2.80 7.29 7.23
N TRP A 229 4.03 7.77 6.99
CA TRP A 229 5.17 6.92 6.70
C TRP A 229 5.64 6.17 7.95
N LEU A 230 5.86 4.86 7.81
CA LEU A 230 6.44 4.02 8.84
C LEU A 230 7.96 3.90 8.61
N PRO A 231 8.80 4.06 9.64
CA PRO A 231 10.24 3.92 9.52
C PRO A 231 10.63 2.52 9.06
N ILE A 232 11.49 2.44 8.04
CA ILE A 232 11.93 1.16 7.48
C ILE A 232 12.67 0.29 8.50
N GLU A 233 13.41 0.91 9.43
CA GLU A 233 14.08 0.18 10.51
C GLU A 233 13.09 -0.52 11.44
N THR A 234 11.92 0.09 11.67
CA THR A 234 10.85 -0.56 12.44
C THR A 234 10.24 -1.71 11.64
N TRP A 235 10.05 -1.55 10.33
CA TRP A 235 9.53 -2.60 9.45
C TRP A 235 10.41 -3.86 9.43
N ARG A 236 11.73 -3.65 9.39
CA ARG A 236 12.73 -4.73 9.37
C ARG A 236 12.98 -5.33 10.75
N ASN A 237 12.76 -4.57 11.82
CA ASN A 237 13.02 -4.99 13.20
C ASN A 237 11.74 -5.28 14.00
N LEU A 238 10.88 -6.14 13.46
CA LEU A 238 9.73 -6.72 14.16
C LEU A 238 9.97 -8.18 14.45
N THR A 239 9.53 -8.65 15.61
CA THR A 239 9.47 -10.07 15.91
C THR A 239 8.20 -10.68 15.35
N MET A 240 8.22 -11.99 15.11
CA MET A 240 7.01 -12.70 14.70
C MET A 240 5.92 -12.67 15.77
N GLU A 241 6.30 -12.67 17.05
CA GLU A 241 5.36 -12.54 18.16
C GLU A 241 4.58 -11.21 18.08
N GLU A 242 5.27 -10.10 17.84
CA GLU A 242 4.62 -8.79 17.68
C GLU A 242 3.65 -8.76 16.49
N ILE A 243 4.02 -9.43 15.39
CA ILE A 243 3.17 -9.53 14.20
C ILE A 243 1.93 -10.38 14.48
N ILE A 244 2.06 -11.52 15.17
CA ILE A 244 0.92 -12.39 15.52
C ILE A 244 -0.04 -11.67 16.47
N ASP A 245 0.50 -11.01 17.48
CA ASP A 245 -0.27 -10.40 18.57
C ASP A 245 -0.92 -9.07 18.16
N ALA A 246 -0.48 -8.46 17.05
CA ALA A 246 -1.12 -7.29 16.48
C ALA A 246 -2.61 -7.55 16.19
N LYS A 247 -3.50 -6.75 16.77
CA LYS A 247 -4.95 -6.87 16.56
C LYS A 247 -5.38 -6.09 15.33
N LEU A 248 -6.05 -6.74 14.38
CA LEU A 248 -6.63 -6.07 13.22
C LEU A 248 -8.14 -5.81 13.43
N PRO A 249 -8.69 -4.68 12.93
CA PRO A 249 -10.12 -4.42 12.99
C PRO A 249 -10.93 -5.50 12.27
N GLY A 250 -11.95 -6.08 12.92
CA GLY A 250 -12.77 -7.14 12.33
C GLY A 250 -12.04 -8.48 12.13
N GLU A 251 -10.87 -8.66 12.74
CA GLU A 251 -10.18 -9.95 12.77
C GLU A 251 -10.96 -10.93 13.65
N LYS A 252 -11.44 -12.02 13.05
CA LYS A 252 -12.00 -13.13 13.82
C LYS A 252 -10.86 -13.83 14.56
N LYS A 253 -11.07 -14.20 15.82
CA LYS A 253 -10.09 -14.96 16.62
C LYS A 253 -9.46 -16.06 15.77
N ALA A 254 -8.14 -15.96 15.55
CA ALA A 254 -7.41 -16.90 14.74
C ALA A 254 -7.68 -18.32 15.25
N LYS A 255 -8.04 -19.23 14.33
CA LYS A 255 -8.11 -20.67 14.66
C LYS A 255 -6.70 -21.11 15.09
N SER A 256 -6.57 -22.14 15.93
CA SER A 256 -5.26 -22.57 16.47
C SER A 256 -4.19 -22.91 15.42
N TRP A 257 -4.58 -23.16 14.16
CA TRP A 257 -3.67 -23.63 13.11
C TRP A 257 -2.63 -22.60 12.67
N TRP A 258 -2.88 -21.28 12.78
CA TRP A 258 -1.98 -20.22 12.28
C TRP A 258 -0.72 -20.05 13.15
N LYS A 259 -0.75 -20.47 14.42
CA LYS A 259 0.43 -20.43 15.31
C LYS A 259 1.54 -21.40 14.89
N GLN A 260 1.24 -22.37 14.01
CA GLN A 260 2.23 -23.30 13.44
C GLN A 260 2.85 -22.80 12.11
N TRP A 261 2.48 -21.59 11.63
CA TRP A 261 2.84 -21.06 10.30
C TRP A 261 4.07 -20.16 10.31
N LEU A 262 4.66 -20.01 11.48
CA LEU A 262 5.85 -19.23 11.79
C LEU A 262 6.86 -20.14 12.47
#